data_AF-A0A2A4J2C3-F1
#
_entry.id   AF-A0A2A4J2C3-F1
#
_cell.length_a   1.000
_cell.length_b   1.000
_cell.length_c   1.000
_cell.angle_alpha   90.00
_cell.angle_beta   90.00
_cell.angle_gamma   90.00
#
_symmetry.space_group_name_H-M   'P 1'
#
loop_
_entity.id
_entity.type
_entity.pdbx_description
1 polymer ?
#
loop_
_entity_poly.entity_id
_entity_poly.type
_entity_poly.pdbx_seq_one_letter_code
_entity_poly.pdbx_strand_id
1 'polypeptide(L)'
;MGSLDRAVLTGFICRLCSEMHRVVLHIYGEEGTRLSISEKISRYLSINISRSDPLPKTICKSCLERLESQHRLVMVMERAAVILKQTRTEKETDRGKENSDNNNTNEPSP
;
A
#
# COMPACT_ATOMS: atom_id res chain seq x y z
N MET A 1 -1.23 35.11 38.75
CA MET A 1 -0.83 33.96 37.89
C MET A 1 -1.93 33.79 36.84
N GLY A 2 -1.61 33.98 35.55
CA GLY A 2 -2.61 33.88 34.48
C GLY A 2 -2.99 32.42 34.19
N SER A 3 -4.28 32.13 34.09
CA SER A 3 -4.79 30.82 33.68
C SER A 3 -4.56 30.61 32.17
N LEU A 4 -4.10 29.42 31.80
CA LEU A 4 -3.95 28.96 30.42
C LEU A 4 -5.21 28.26 29.90
N ASP A 5 -6.32 28.26 30.65
CA ASP A 5 -7.54 27.51 30.32
C ASP A 5 -8.21 28.01 29.02
N ARG A 6 -7.78 29.17 28.50
CA ARG A 6 -8.19 29.74 27.20
C ARG A 6 -7.05 29.86 26.19
N ALA A 7 -5.91 29.21 26.40
CA ALA A 7 -4.82 29.25 25.44
C ALA A 7 -5.24 28.56 24.14
N VAL A 8 -5.29 29.33 23.04
CA VAL A 8 -5.59 28.80 21.70
C VAL A 8 -4.43 27.93 21.25
N LEU A 9 -4.70 26.65 20.97
CA LEU A 9 -3.72 25.78 20.34
C LEU A 9 -3.54 26.23 18.88
N THR A 10 -2.38 26.77 18.53
CA THR A 10 -2.05 27.09 17.13
C THR A 10 -1.62 25.80 16.41
N GLY A 11 -2.28 25.44 15.32
CA GLY A 11 -1.95 24.27 14.53
C GLY A 11 -2.76 24.16 13.24
N PHE A 12 -2.55 23.06 12.53
CA PHE A 12 -3.26 22.72 11.29
C PHE A 12 -4.06 21.44 11.47
N ILE A 13 -5.19 21.34 10.77
CA ILE A 13 -6.06 20.17 10.80
C ILE A 13 -5.51 19.10 9.83
N CYS A 14 -5.29 17.89 10.34
CA CYS A 14 -4.89 16.74 9.54
C CYS A 14 -6.07 16.20 8.73
N ARG A 15 -5.86 15.91 7.45
CA ARG A 15 -6.90 15.38 6.55
C ARG A 15 -7.39 13.97 6.90
N LEU A 16 -6.56 13.15 7.54
CA LEU A 16 -6.87 11.74 7.79
C LEU A 16 -7.55 11.50 9.14
N CYS A 17 -7.18 12.24 10.18
CA CYS A 17 -7.79 12.10 11.50
C CYS A 17 -8.68 13.28 11.90
N SER A 18 -8.70 14.37 11.13
CA SER A 18 -9.44 15.60 11.43
C SER A 18 -9.06 16.29 12.74
N GLU A 19 -7.95 15.88 13.36
CA GLU A 19 -7.41 16.47 14.59
C GLU A 19 -6.44 17.62 14.28
N MET A 20 -6.31 18.55 15.24
CA MET A 20 -5.37 19.67 15.13
C MET A 20 -3.97 19.28 15.61
N HIS A 21 -2.97 19.55 14.78
CA HIS A 21 -1.57 19.23 15.06
C HIS A 21 -0.67 20.45 14.85
N ARG A 22 0.31 20.62 15.74
CA ARG A 22 1.34 21.68 15.61
C ARG A 22 2.28 21.45 14.44
N VAL A 23 2.53 20.18 14.10
CA VAL A 23 3.43 19.78 13.03
C VAL A 23 2.66 18.91 12.04
N VAL A 24 2.58 19.39 10.81
CA VAL A 24 1.94 18.71 9.68
C VAL A 24 2.80 18.85 8.44
N LEU A 25 2.57 17.98 7.47
CA LEU A 25 3.16 18.05 6.13
C LEU A 25 2.08 18.40 5.12
N HIS A 26 2.41 19.24 4.14
CA HIS A 26 1.52 19.51 3.02
C HIS A 26 1.53 18.32 2.04
N ILE A 27 0.35 17.75 1.77
CA ILE A 27 0.19 16.58 0.88
C ILE A 27 0.73 16.87 -0.53
N TYR A 28 0.54 18.11 -1.00
CA TYR A 28 0.98 18.59 -2.30
C TYR A 28 2.21 19.51 -2.26
N GLY A 29 2.86 19.61 -1.09
CA GLY A 29 4.14 20.30 -0.96
C GLY A 29 5.27 19.48 -1.58
N GLU A 30 6.49 20.02 -1.54
CA GLU A 30 7.69 19.34 -2.04
C GLU A 30 7.86 17.95 -1.39
N GLU A 31 7.87 17.91 -0.06
CA GLU A 31 8.03 16.67 0.70
C GLU A 31 6.86 15.70 0.50
N GLY A 32 5.62 16.20 0.44
CA GLY A 32 4.45 15.36 0.18
C GLY A 32 4.43 14.76 -1.22
N THR A 33 4.94 15.49 -2.20
CA THR A 33 5.14 15.01 -3.57
C THR A 33 6.26 13.97 -3.61
N ARG A 34 7.38 14.21 -2.92
CA ARG A 34 8.52 13.27 -2.83
C ARG A 34 8.13 11.93 -2.21
N LEU A 35 7.24 11.95 -1.22
CA LEU A 35 6.72 10.74 -0.55
C LEU A 35 5.51 10.11 -1.25
N SER A 36 5.03 10.71 -2.35
CA SER A 36 3.81 10.29 -3.07
C SER A 36 2.60 10.13 -2.16
N ILE A 37 2.40 11.06 -1.21
CA ILE A 37 1.36 10.93 -0.17
C ILE A 37 -0.04 10.83 -0.80
N SER A 38 -0.36 11.68 -1.78
CA SER A 38 -1.69 11.67 -2.42
C SER A 38 -1.99 10.32 -3.10
N GLU A 39 -1.00 9.76 -3.79
CA GLU A 39 -1.13 8.47 -4.50
C GLU A 39 -1.33 7.33 -3.51
N LYS A 40 -0.52 7.28 -2.44
CA LYS A 40 -0.65 6.27 -1.38
C LYS A 40 -2.01 6.37 -0.69
N ILE A 41 -2.47 7.59 -0.39
CA ILE A 41 -3.80 7.78 0.18
C ILE A 41 -4.84 7.19 -0.76
N SER A 42 -4.93 7.62 -2.01
CA SER A 42 -5.96 7.13 -2.94
C SER A 42 -5.86 5.64 -3.24
N ARG A 43 -4.67 5.05 -3.15
CA ARG A 43 -4.47 3.59 -3.30
C ARG A 43 -5.01 2.80 -2.12
N TYR A 44 -4.88 3.31 -0.90
CA TYR A 44 -5.09 2.52 0.33
C TYR A 44 -6.32 2.91 1.14
N LEU A 45 -6.70 4.17 1.06
CA LEU A 45 -7.86 4.75 1.69
C LEU A 45 -8.73 5.21 0.51
N SER A 46 -9.94 4.68 0.35
CA SER A 46 -10.83 4.99 -0.78
C SER A 46 -11.37 6.44 -0.77
N ILE A 47 -10.47 7.40 -0.56
CA ILE A 47 -10.69 8.82 -0.49
C ILE A 47 -9.87 9.47 -1.60
N ASN A 48 -10.51 10.33 -2.37
CA ASN A 48 -9.85 11.14 -3.38
C ASN A 48 -9.56 12.51 -2.77
N ILE A 49 -8.29 12.89 -2.71
CA ILE A 49 -7.86 14.21 -2.27
C ILE A 49 -7.48 14.96 -3.54
N SER A 50 -8.11 16.09 -3.83
CA SER A 50 -7.77 16.93 -5.00
C SER A 50 -6.95 18.15 -4.59
N ARG A 51 -6.13 18.67 -5.51
CA ARG A 51 -5.49 19.99 -5.34
C ARG A 51 -6.51 21.13 -5.29
N SER A 52 -7.70 20.96 -5.88
CA SER A 52 -8.80 21.94 -5.85
C SER A 52 -9.71 21.83 -4.62
N ASP A 53 -9.46 20.87 -3.73
CA ASP A 53 -10.33 20.62 -2.57
C ASP A 53 -10.29 21.82 -1.59
N PRO A 54 -11.45 22.31 -1.09
CA PRO A 54 -11.53 23.37 -0.07
C PRO A 54 -11.03 22.92 1.32
N LEU A 55 -10.88 21.62 1.55
CA LEU A 55 -10.50 21.06 2.85
C LEU A 55 -8.97 21.09 3.10
N PRO A 56 -8.53 20.89 4.36
CA PRO A 56 -7.12 20.93 4.73
C PRO A 56 -6.25 19.96 3.89
N LYS A 57 -5.19 20.48 3.28
CA LYS A 57 -4.23 19.73 2.45
C LYS A 57 -3.01 19.30 3.24
N THR A 58 -3.21 18.98 4.52
CA THR A 58 -2.12 18.64 5.45
C THR A 58 -2.35 17.28 6.08
N ILE A 59 -1.26 16.60 6.43
CA ILE A 59 -1.25 15.31 7.11
C ILE A 59 -0.33 15.40 8.33
N CYS A 60 -0.77 14.89 9.48
CA CYS A 60 0.07 14.81 10.66
C CYS A 60 1.03 13.62 10.58
N LYS A 61 2.08 13.66 11.41
CA LYS A 61 3.14 12.63 11.42
C LYS A 61 2.60 11.22 11.69
N SER A 62 1.71 11.06 12.66
CA SER A 62 1.15 9.74 13.02
C SER A 62 0.32 9.13 11.89
N CYS A 63 -0.47 9.94 11.19
CA CYS A 63 -1.22 9.50 10.02
C CYS A 63 -0.31 9.13 8.85
N LEU A 64 0.77 9.88 8.64
CA LEU A 64 1.77 9.55 7.62
C LEU A 64 2.49 8.22 7.92
N GLU A 65 2.91 8.01 9.16
CA GLU A 65 3.57 6.75 9.56
C GLU A 65 2.68 5.53 9.34
N ARG A 66 1.39 5.65 9.69
CA ARG A 66 0.39 4.59 9.44
C ARG A 66 0.22 4.31 7.95
N LEU A 67 0.15 5.35 7.12
CA LEU A 67 0.05 5.23 5.67
C LEU A 67 1.28 4.51 5.07
N GLU A 68 2.48 4.88 5.52
CA GLU A 68 3.72 4.21 5.10
C GLU A 68 3.79 2.75 5.56
N SER A 69 3.34 2.46 6.78
CA SER A 69 3.26 1.08 7.27
C SER A 69 2.33 0.23 6.41
N GLN A 70 1.17 0.77 6.03
CA GLN A 70 0.23 0.07 5.15
C GLN A 70 0.84 -0.15 3.76
N HIS A 71 1.52 0.86 3.21
CA HIS A 71 2.22 0.74 1.94
C HIS A 71 3.26 -0.39 1.94
N ARG A 72 4.09 -0.45 2.99
CA ARG A 72 5.10 -1.51 3.15
C ARG A 72 4.48 -2.89 3.24
N LEU A 73 3.41 -3.03 4.02
CA LEU A 73 2.72 -4.31 4.18
C LEU A 73 2.19 -4.80 2.83
N VAL A 74 1.50 -3.94 2.07
CA VAL A 74 0.97 -4.30 0.75
C VAL A 74 2.08 -4.72 -0.21
N MET A 75 3.21 -3.99 -0.26
CA MET A 75 4.34 -4.37 -1.11
C MET A 75 4.93 -5.75 -0.76
N VAL A 76 5.00 -6.09 0.53
CA VAL A 76 5.44 -7.43 0.96
C VAL A 76 4.44 -8.51 0.53
N MET A 77 3.15 -8.25 0.70
CA MET A 77 2.09 -9.17 0.29
C MET A 77 2.08 -9.41 -1.22
N GLU A 78 2.26 -8.37 -2.03
CA GLU A 78 2.34 -8.49 -3.48
C GLU A 78 3.54 -9.34 -3.91
N ARG A 79 4.72 -9.11 -3.32
CA ARG A 79 5.92 -9.93 -3.58
C ARG A 79 5.70 -11.39 -3.19
N ALA A 80 5.14 -11.64 -2.01
CA ALA A 80 4.83 -12.98 -1.54
C ALA A 80 3.84 -13.68 -2.49
N ALA A 81 2.79 -12.99 -2.95
CA ALA A 81 1.81 -13.52 -3.88
C ALA A 81 2.43 -13.92 -5.23
N VAL A 82 3.39 -13.15 -5.74
CA VAL A 82 4.12 -13.50 -6.98
C VAL A 82 4.93 -14.80 -6.80
N ILE A 83 5.69 -14.91 -5.71
CA ILE A 83 6.50 -16.09 -5.40
C ILE A 83 5.62 -17.35 -5.25
N LEU A 84 4.50 -17.22 -4.54
CA LEU A 84 3.56 -18.32 -4.34
C LEU A 84 2.88 -18.77 -5.65
N LYS A 85 2.66 -17.86 -6.61
CA LYS A 85 2.13 -18.23 -7.93
C LYS A 85 3.16 -18.98 -8.78
N GLN A 86 4.43 -18.57 -8.74
CA GLN A 86 5.51 -19.20 -9.50
C GLN A 86 5.82 -20.63 -9.03
N THR A 87 5.83 -20.86 -7.72
CA THR A 87 6.05 -22.21 -7.17
C THR A 87 4.90 -23.18 -7.47
N ARG A 88 3.70 -22.68 -7.79
CA ARG A 88 2.57 -23.50 -8.23
C ARG A 88 2.70 -23.95 -9.68
N THR A 89 3.17 -23.08 -10.58
CA THR A 89 3.34 -23.40 -12.01
C THR A 89 4.50 -24.36 -12.27
N GLU A 90 5.58 -24.27 -11.49
CA GLU A 90 6.72 -25.21 -11.56
C GLU A 90 6.31 -26.63 -11.13
N LYS A 91 5.43 -26.77 -10.12
CA LYS A 91 4.90 -28.07 -9.67
C LYS A 91 3.88 -28.71 -10.62
N GLU A 92 3.32 -27.94 -11.56
CA GLU A 92 2.42 -28.44 -12.60
C GLU A 92 3.21 -28.91 -13.84
N THR A 93 4.38 -28.31 -14.11
CA THR A 93 5.23 -28.69 -15.25
C THR A 93 6.09 -29.92 -14.99
N ASP A 94 6.47 -30.21 -13.75
CA ASP A 94 7.26 -31.41 -13.41
C ASP A 94 6.40 -32.70 -13.38
N ARG A 95 5.12 -32.60 -13.00
CA ARG A 95 4.17 -33.75 -13.05
C ARG A 95 3.76 -34.17 -14.46
N GLY A 96 4.04 -33.35 -15.47
CA GLY A 96 3.75 -33.66 -16.88
C GLY A 96 4.83 -34.47 -17.59
N LYS A 97 6.03 -34.63 -17.01
CA LYS A 97 7.16 -35.31 -17.67
C LYS A 97 7.34 -36.79 -17.28
N GLU A 98 6.77 -37.26 -16.18
CA GLU A 98 6.88 -38.69 -15.78
C GLU A 98 5.93 -39.64 -16.54
N ASN A 99 5.10 -39.15 -17.48
CA ASN A 99 4.09 -39.98 -18.15
C ASN A 99 4.32 -40.17 -19.68
N SER A 100 5.53 -39.95 -20.19
CA SER A 100 5.86 -40.15 -21.64
C SER A 100 6.79 -41.32 -21.97
N ASP A 101 7.32 -42.06 -21.00
CA ASP A 101 8.31 -43.12 -21.31
C ASP A 101 7.74 -44.54 -21.40
N ASN A 102 6.43 -44.77 -21.20
CA ASN A 102 5.83 -46.10 -21.35
C ASN A 102 4.64 -46.07 -22.28
N ASN A 103 4.88 -46.22 -23.60
CA ASN A 103 4.06 -47.03 -24.51
C ASN A 103 4.61 -46.94 -25.94
N ASN A 104 5.61 -47.76 -26.26
CA ASN A 104 5.74 -48.28 -27.62
C ASN A 104 6.59 -49.55 -27.68
N THR A 105 5.92 -50.70 -27.64
CA THR A 105 6.31 -51.86 -28.45
C THR A 105 5.03 -52.52 -28.92
N ASN A 106 4.75 -52.33 -30.20
CA ASN A 106 3.59 -52.83 -30.91
C ASN A 106 3.64 -54.35 -31.12
N GLU A 107 2.46 -54.96 -31.01
CA GLU A 107 2.02 -56.21 -31.63
C GLU A 107 2.38 -56.25 -33.15
N PRO A 108 2.48 -57.43 -33.80
CA PRO A 108 1.27 -58.18 -34.16
C PRO A 108 1.37 -59.72 -34.24
N SER A 109 0.23 -60.35 -33.94
CA SER A 109 -0.15 -61.73 -34.30
C SER A 109 -0.11 -61.95 -35.84
N PRO A 110 0.03 -63.19 -36.39
CA PRO A 110 -0.88 -64.33 -36.17
C PRO A 110 -0.23 -65.63 -35.69
#